data_AF-A0A068MUR9-F1
#
_entry.id   AF-A0A068MUR9-F1
#
_cell.length_a   1.000
_cell.length_b   1.000
_cell.length_c   1.000
_cell.angle_alpha   90.00
_cell.angle_beta   90.00
_cell.angle_gamma   90.00
#
_symmetry.space_group_name_H-M   'P 1'
#
loop_
_entity.id
_entity.type
_entity.pdbx_description
1 polymer ?
#
loop_
_entity_poly.entity_id
_entity_poly.type
_entity_poly.pdbx_seq_one_letter_code
_entity_poly.pdbx_strand_id
1 'polypeptide(L)' 'MGATLLCFRCNFMDVKLILIGLTAVFTLACLFFGTKNGYYDTDKYDGNGSAH' A
#
# COMPACT_ATOMS: atom_id res chain seq x y z
N MET A 1 -34.22 4.75 26.04
CA MET A 1 -32.78 4.48 25.77
C MET A 1 -32.59 2.97 25.76
N GLY A 2 -32.32 2.32 24.62
CA GLY A 2 -32.06 0.87 24.66
C GLY A 2 -31.99 0.07 23.35
N ALA A 3 -32.56 0.54 22.23
CA ALA A 3 -32.56 -0.24 20.98
C ALA A 3 -31.62 0.29 19.88
N THR A 4 -31.08 1.50 20.03
CA THR A 4 -30.21 2.11 19.00
C THR A 4 -28.77 1.60 19.03
N LEU A 5 -28.36 0.84 20.06
CA LEU A 5 -27.00 0.34 20.23
C LEU A 5 -26.75 -1.04 19.58
N LEU A 6 -27.79 -1.72 19.06
CA LEU A 6 -27.63 -2.99 18.33
C LEU A 6 -27.46 -2.80 16.82
N CYS A 7 -27.61 -1.57 16.31
CA CYS A 7 -27.25 -1.20 14.94
C CYS A 7 -25.74 -0.89 14.83
N PHE A 8 -24.91 -1.67 15.53
CA PHE A 8 -23.52 -1.91 15.13
C PHE A 8 -23.42 -3.14 14.21
N ARG A 9 -24.56 -3.58 13.65
CA ARG A 9 -24.60 -4.67 12.68
C ARG A 9 -24.19 -4.15 11.31
N CYS A 10 -22.89 -4.28 11.08
CA CYS A 10 -22.24 -4.50 9.79
C CYS A 10 -22.54 -3.44 8.71
N ASN A 11 -21.83 -2.32 8.80
CA ASN A 11 -21.64 -1.48 7.63
C ASN A 11 -20.84 -2.33 6.60
N PHE A 12 -21.46 -2.61 5.46
CA PHE A 12 -20.81 -3.24 4.30
C PHE A 12 -19.47 -2.54 4.08
N MET A 13 -18.35 -3.28 4.01
CA MET A 13 -17.02 -2.68 3.89
C MET A 13 -17.02 -1.65 2.75
N ASP A 14 -17.05 -0.38 3.14
CA ASP A 14 -17.21 0.71 2.20
C ASP A 14 -15.92 0.79 1.37
N VAL A 15 -16.05 0.69 0.04
CA VAL A 15 -14.88 0.69 -0.87
C VAL A 15 -14.02 1.93 -0.64
N LYS A 16 -14.65 3.05 -0.24
CA LYS A 16 -13.96 4.28 0.12
C LYS A 16 -13.02 4.10 1.31
N LEU A 17 -13.42 3.37 2.34
CA LEU A 17 -12.59 3.09 3.51
C LEU A 17 -11.45 2.13 3.17
N ILE A 18 -11.72 1.08 2.39
CA ILE A 18 -10.69 0.16 1.91
C ILE A 18 -9.66 0.91 1.06
N LEU A 19 -10.11 1.77 0.14
CA LEU A 19 -9.22 2.50 -0.75
C LEU A 19 -8.30 3.44 0.04
N ILE A 20 -8.82 4.20 1.01
CA ILE A 20 -8.00 5.09 1.85
C ILE A 20 -6.97 4.27 2.65
N GLY A 21 -7.39 3.16 3.27
CA GLY A 21 -6.49 2.29 4.03
C GLY A 21 -5.39 1.68 3.14
N LEU A 22 -5.78 1.15 1.98
CA LEU A 22 -4.85 0.53 1.02
C LEU A 22 -3.88 1.56 0.44
N THR A 23 -4.34 2.76 0.10
CA THR A 23 -3.46 3.83 -0.41
C THR A 23 -2.39 4.19 0.62
N ALA A 24 -2.74 4.35 1.89
CA ALA A 24 -1.76 4.64 2.93
C ALA A 24 -0.70 3.52 3.07
N VAL A 25 -1.16 2.26 3.12
CA VAL A 25 -0.25 1.10 3.19
C VAL A 25 0.62 0.99 1.93
N PHE A 26 0.03 1.19 0.75
CA PHE A 26 0.72 1.12 -0.53
C PHE A 26 1.80 2.20 -0.64
N THR A 27 1.51 3.45 -0.27
CA THR A 27 2.48 4.54 -0.29
C THR A 27 3.69 4.24 0.61
N LEU A 28 3.43 3.78 1.85
CA LEU A 28 4.51 3.40 2.77
C LEU A 28 5.31 2.21 2.25
N ALA A 29 4.64 1.21 1.66
CA ALA A 29 5.30 0.07 1.04
C ALA A 29 6.17 0.49 -0.15
N CYS A 30 5.69 1.36 -1.04
CA CYS A 30 6.47 1.90 -2.16
C CYS A 30 7.71 2.63 -1.67
N LEU A 31 7.60 3.45 -0.62
CA LEU A 31 8.76 4.13 -0.05
C LEU A 31 9.74 3.12 0.56
N PHE A 32 9.25 2.15 1.32
CA PHE A 32 10.08 1.12 1.93
C PHE A 32 10.83 0.29 0.88
N PHE A 33 10.11 -0.29 -0.09
CA PHE A 33 10.71 -1.12 -1.14
C PHE A 33 11.55 -0.33 -2.12
N GLY A 34 11.22 0.94 -2.38
CA GLY A 34 12.04 1.82 -3.21
C GLY A 34 13.45 2.07 -2.65
N THR A 35 13.61 2.02 -1.32
CA THR A 35 14.94 2.12 -0.69
C THR A 35 15.69 0.79 -0.63
N LYS A 36 15.02 -0.33 -0.88
CA LYS A 36 15.59 -1.68 -0.82
C LYS A 36 15.94 -2.15 -2.23
N ASN A 37 16.94 -1.51 -2.83
CA ASN A 37 17.49 -1.91 -4.13
C ASN A 37 18.58 -2.99 -3.97
N GLY A 38 18.97 -3.64 -5.07
CA GLY A 38 19.98 -4.70 -5.06
C GLY A 38 20.79 -4.74 -6.34
N TYR A 39 20.27 -5.44 -7.36
CA TYR A 39 20.99 -5.69 -8.60
C TYR A 39 21.39 -4.41 -9.34
N TYR A 40 20.57 -3.35 -9.30
CA TYR A 40 20.87 -2.10 -10.01
C TYR A 40 21.93 -1.21 -9.32
N ASP A 41 22.32 -1.52 -8.07
CA ASP A 41 23.33 -0.77 -7.29
C ASP A 41 24.67 -1.52 -7.13
N THR A 42 24.84 -2.64 -7.83
CA THR A 42 26.11 -3.40 -7.81
C THR A 42 26.96 -3.12 -9.03
N ASP A 43 28.28 -3.26 -8.88
CA ASP A 43 29.27 -3.23 -9.97
C ASP A 43 29.02 -4.25 -11.10
N LYS A 44 28.11 -5.20 -10.89
CA LYS A 44 27.67 -6.16 -11.93
C LYS A 44 26.65 -5.57 -12.89
N TYR A 45 26.11 -4.39 -12.57
CA TYR A 45 25.16 -3.70 -13.42
C TYR A 45 25.88 -2.67 -14.30
N ASP A 46 25.86 -2.92 -15.60
CA ASP A 46 26.55 -2.08 -16.60
C ASP A 46 25.57 -1.24 -17.45
N GLY A 47 24.29 -1.24 -17.08
CA GLY A 47 23.23 -0.52 -17.78
C GLY A 47 22.86 0.82 -17.14
N ASN A 48 21.93 1.55 -17.76
CA ASN A 48 21.42 2.83 -17.23
C ASN A 48 19.99 2.74 -16.65
N GLY A 49 19.46 1.54 -16.50
CA GLY A 49 18.10 1.27 -16.02
C GLY A 49 17.07 1.04 -17.13
N SER A 50 17.41 1.24 -18.40
CA SER A 50 16.49 1.08 -19.54
C SER A 50 16.87 -0.10 -20.43
N ALA A 51 15.88 -0.65 -21.13
CA ALA A 51 16.13 -1.54 -22.25
C ALA A 51 16.65 -0.71 -23.44
N HIS A 52 17.77 -1.11 -24.01
CA HIS A 52 18.29 -0.60 -25.27
C HIS A 52 17.89 -1.56 -26.39
#